data_AF-A0A381YLY4-F1
#
_entry.id   AF-A0A381YLY4-F1
#
_cell.length_a   1.000
_cell.length_b   1.000
_cell.length_c   1.000
_cell.angle_alpha   90.00
_cell.angle_beta   90.00
_cell.angle_gamma   90.00
#
_symmetry.space_group_name_H-M   'P 1'
#
loop_
_entity.id
_entity.type
_entity.pdbx_description
1 polymer ?
#
loop_
_entity_poly.entity_id
_entity_poly.type
_entity_poly.pdbx_seq_one_letter_code
_entity_poly.pdbx_strand_id
1 'polypeptide(L)'
;MTRKRYSGILSLFFLFFLATIAITPLIGSTQINLGKAFSNELAFSDNVDANILFLARVPRVFLAALTGAALSVAGAVFQSLLRNDLAAPFTLGVSS
;
A
#
# COMPACT_ATOMS: atom_id res chain seq x y z
N MET A 1 -5.80 -6.68 -31.66
CA MET A 1 -5.82 -7.42 -30.38
C MET A 1 -5.23 -6.52 -29.29
N THR A 2 -5.86 -6.12 -28.19
CA THR A 2 -7.23 -6.23 -27.66
C THR A 2 -7.32 -5.22 -26.51
N ARG A 3 -7.77 -3.97 -26.75
CA ARG A 3 -8.00 -2.94 -25.70
C ARG A 3 -8.78 -3.49 -24.50
N LYS A 4 -9.75 -4.38 -24.77
CA LYS A 4 -10.53 -5.10 -23.75
C LYS A 4 -9.69 -6.01 -22.83
N ARG A 5 -8.62 -6.64 -23.35
CA ARG A 5 -7.74 -7.53 -22.58
C ARG A 5 -6.81 -6.74 -21.66
N TYR A 6 -6.25 -5.63 -22.14
CA TYR A 6 -5.45 -4.72 -21.32
C TYR A 6 -6.27 -4.09 -20.21
N SER A 7 -7.50 -3.64 -20.50
CA SER A 7 -8.41 -3.11 -19.48
C SER A 7 -8.75 -4.15 -18.42
N GLY A 8 -8.95 -5.42 -18.80
CA GLY A 8 -9.19 -6.50 -17.85
C GLY A 8 -8.01 -6.75 -16.92
N ILE A 9 -6.78 -6.77 -17.46
CA ILE A 9 -5.55 -6.94 -16.67
C ILE A 9 -5.36 -5.77 -15.70
N LEU A 10 -5.51 -4.53 -16.16
CA LEU A 10 -5.40 -3.35 -15.30
C LEU A 10 -6.42 -3.39 -14.15
N SER A 11 -7.67 -3.73 -14.48
CA SER A 11 -8.74 -3.83 -13.47
C SER A 11 -8.43 -4.90 -12.43
N LEU A 12 -7.86 -6.05 -12.83
CA LEU A 12 -7.48 -7.12 -11.93
C LEU A 12 -6.40 -6.68 -10.94
N PHE A 13 -5.32 -6.06 -11.43
CA PHE A 13 -4.24 -5.54 -10.55
C PHE A 13 -4.74 -4.44 -9.63
N PHE A 14 -5.62 -3.56 -10.12
CA PHE A 14 -6.23 -2.52 -9.30
C PHE A 14 -7.12 -3.10 -8.19
N LEU A 15 -7.92 -4.13 -8.50
CA LEU A 15 -8.72 -4.86 -7.51
C LEU A 15 -7.83 -5.53 -6.46
N PHE A 16 -6.74 -6.17 -6.88
CA PHE A 16 -5.78 -6.79 -5.98
C PHE A 16 -5.11 -5.77 -5.05
N PHE A 17 -4.77 -4.60 -5.57
CA PHE A 17 -4.22 -3.48 -4.79
C PHE A 17 -5.23 -2.99 -3.74
N LEU A 18 -6.49 -2.78 -4.12
CA LEU A 18 -7.56 -2.40 -3.18
C LEU A 18 -7.78 -3.46 -2.10
N ALA A 19 -7.81 -4.74 -2.47
CA ALA A 19 -7.94 -5.84 -1.53
C ALA A 19 -6.77 -5.86 -0.52
N THR A 20 -5.54 -5.63 -1.00
CA THR A 20 -4.36 -5.55 -0.14
C THR A 20 -4.47 -4.39 0.85
N ILE A 21 -4.86 -3.19 0.41
CA ILE A 21 -5.06 -2.04 1.31
C ILE A 21 -6.12 -2.34 2.38
N ALA A 22 -7.19 -3.04 2.01
CA ALA A 22 -8.27 -3.37 2.95
C ALA A 22 -7.86 -4.44 3.97
N ILE A 23 -7.10 -5.46 3.57
CA ILE A 23 -6.76 -6.61 4.42
C ILE A 23 -5.53 -6.32 5.30
N THR A 24 -4.55 -5.56 4.81
CA THR A 24 -3.28 -5.34 5.52
C THR A 24 -3.42 -4.72 6.92
N PRO A 25 -4.31 -3.73 7.17
CA PRO A 25 -4.51 -3.19 8.53
C PRO A 25 -5.02 -4.23 9.53
N LEU A 26 -5.70 -5.27 9.08
CA LEU A 26 -6.26 -6.32 9.95
C LEU A 26 -5.17 -7.31 10.40
N ILE A 27 -4.10 -7.46 9.63
CA ILE A 27 -3.00 -8.37 9.93
C ILE A 27 -2.01 -7.67 10.87
N GLY A 28 -1.82 -8.22 12.07
CA GLY A 28 -0.82 -7.70 13.01
C GLY A 28 -0.69 -8.57 14.27
N SER A 29 0.27 -8.23 15.13
CA SER A 29 0.61 -9.01 16.33
C SER A 29 -0.48 -9.00 17.40
N THR A 30 -1.39 -8.02 17.38
CA THR A 30 -2.56 -7.95 18.24
C THR A 30 -3.81 -8.31 17.47
N GLN A 31 -4.61 -9.23 18.02
CA GLN A 31 -5.93 -9.57 17.48
C GLN A 31 -6.88 -8.40 17.71
N ILE A 32 -7.15 -7.63 16.66
CA ILE A 32 -8.08 -6.51 16.74
C ILE A 32 -9.50 -7.04 16.54
N ASN A 33 -10.36 -6.83 17.53
CA ASN A 33 -11.79 -7.04 17.34
C ASN A 33 -12.37 -5.86 16.55
N LEU A 34 -12.57 -6.04 15.24
CA LEU A 34 -13.16 -5.02 14.35
C LEU A 34 -14.50 -4.48 14.87
N GLY A 35 -15.31 -5.35 15.48
CA GLY A 35 -16.59 -4.96 16.09
C GLY A 35 -16.44 -3.99 17.26
N LYS A 36 -15.34 -4.06 18.03
CA LYS A 36 -15.02 -3.11 19.10
C LYS A 36 -14.27 -1.88 18.59
N ALA A 37 -13.47 -2.02 17.53
CA ALA A 37 -12.74 -0.90 16.94
C ALA A 37 -13.66 0.10 16.20
N PHE A 38 -14.81 -0.37 15.69
CA PHE A 38 -15.83 0.46 15.05
C PHE A 38 -17.07 0.72 15.93
N SER A 39 -17.17 0.13 17.13
CA SER A 39 -18.29 0.44 18.02
C SER A 39 -18.11 1.83 18.63
N ASN A 40 -19.17 2.64 18.57
CA ASN A 40 -19.21 3.99 19.14
C ASN A 40 -19.50 3.98 20.66
N GLU A 41 -19.48 2.79 21.27
CA GLU A 41 -19.89 2.56 22.66
C GLU A 41 -18.80 2.88 23.67
N LEU A 42 -17.52 2.86 23.26
CA LEU A 42 -16.40 3.32 24.09
C LEU A 42 -15.74 4.54 23.45
N ALA A 43 -15.36 5.52 24.29
CA ALA A 43 -14.58 6.66 23.84
C ALA A 43 -13.26 6.19 23.22
N PHE A 44 -12.85 6.83 22.12
CA PHE A 44 -11.63 6.48 21.38
C PHE A 44 -10.37 6.47 22.27
N SER A 45 -10.36 7.24 23.36
CA SER A 45 -9.28 7.28 24.35
C SER A 45 -9.11 5.97 25.15
N ASP A 46 -10.20 5.26 25.47
CA ASP A 46 -10.15 4.00 26.23
C ASP A 46 -10.04 2.77 25.32
N ASN A 47 -10.29 2.95 24.02
CA ASN A 47 -10.29 1.88 23.05
C ASN A 47 -8.90 1.72 22.41
N VAL A 48 -8.04 0.94 23.07
CA VAL A 48 -6.66 0.64 22.60
C VAL A 48 -6.66 0.01 21.21
N ASP A 49 -7.65 -0.83 20.90
CA ASP A 49 -7.80 -1.48 19.59
C ASP A 49 -8.07 -0.47 18.47
N ALA A 50 -8.97 0.50 18.71
CA ALA A 50 -9.26 1.58 17.77
C ALA A 50 -8.04 2.49 17.56
N ASN A 51 -7.33 2.86 18.63
CA ASN A 51 -6.10 3.65 18.53
C ASN A 51 -5.04 2.95 17.68
N ILE A 52 -4.77 1.67 17.91
CA ILE A 52 -3.77 0.92 17.13
C ILE A 52 -4.18 0.86 15.66
N LEU A 53 -5.45 0.61 15.36
CA LEU A 53 -5.92 0.52 13.97
C LEU A 53 -5.78 1.85 13.24
N PHE A 54 -6.34 2.93 13.79
CA PHE A 54 -6.44 4.21 13.09
C PHE A 54 -5.21 5.11 13.22
N LEU A 55 -4.46 5.05 14.32
CA LEU A 55 -3.27 5.89 14.51
C LEU A 55 -1.98 5.23 14.03
N ALA A 56 -1.90 3.89 14.03
CA ALA A 56 -0.68 3.19 13.63
C ALA A 56 -0.83 2.41 12.32
N ARG A 57 -1.84 1.54 12.21
CA ARG A 57 -1.93 0.60 11.09
C ARG A 57 -2.41 1.25 9.80
N VAL A 58 -3.50 2.02 9.84
CA VAL A 58 -4.05 2.72 8.66
C VAL A 58 -3.02 3.69 8.06
N PRO A 59 -2.38 4.61 8.83
CA PRO A 59 -1.38 5.52 8.28
C PRO A 59 -0.19 4.78 7.67
N ARG A 60 0.27 3.68 8.29
CA ARG A 60 1.36 2.85 7.76
C ARG A 60 1.02 2.25 6.40
N VAL A 61 -0.19 1.73 6.21
CA VAL A 61 -0.61 1.15 4.92
C VAL A 61 -0.68 2.22 3.84
N PHE A 62 -1.18 3.41 4.16
CA PHE A 62 -1.17 4.55 3.23
C PHE A 62 0.26 4.98 2.85
N LEU A 63 1.16 5.08 3.82
CA LEU A 63 2.56 5.40 3.55
C LEU A 63 3.24 4.33 2.70
N ALA A 64 2.99 3.04 2.97
CA ALA A 64 3.52 1.94 2.15
C ALA A 64 3.01 2.00 0.70
N ALA A 65 1.73 2.31 0.49
CA ALA A 65 1.17 2.48 -0.84
C ALA A 65 1.79 3.67 -1.60
N LEU A 66 1.92 4.82 -0.93
CA LEU A 66 2.52 6.03 -1.53
C LEU A 66 4.00 5.85 -1.87
N THR A 67 4.77 5.27 -0.94
CA THR A 67 6.20 4.99 -1.16
C THR A 67 6.41 3.96 -2.25
N GLY A 68 5.62 2.88 -2.30
CA GLY A 68 5.65 1.90 -3.38
C GLY A 68 5.33 2.50 -4.76
N ALA A 69 4.34 3.41 -4.82
CA ALA A 69 4.01 4.14 -6.04
C ALA A 69 5.16 5.07 -6.48
N ALA A 70 5.73 5.84 -5.54
CA ALA A 70 6.85 6.72 -5.82
C ALA A 70 8.08 5.96 -6.34
N LEU A 71 8.41 4.82 -5.74
CA LEU A 71 9.51 3.96 -6.17
C LEU A 71 9.25 3.34 -7.55
N SER A 72 8.01 2.94 -7.83
CA SER A 72 7.63 2.42 -9.15
C SER A 72 7.79 3.47 -10.25
N VAL A 73 7.37 4.71 -9.99
CA VAL A 73 7.54 5.84 -10.93
C VAL A 73 9.03 6.17 -11.12
N ALA A 74 9.80 6.26 -10.03
CA ALA A 74 11.23 6.49 -10.11
C ALA A 74 11.93 5.42 -10.96
N GLY A 75 11.62 4.14 -10.75
CA GLY A 75 12.14 3.03 -11.57
C GLY A 75 11.83 3.19 -13.06
N ALA A 76 10.58 3.49 -13.41
CA ALA A 76 10.18 3.70 -14.80
C ALA A 76 10.92 4.89 -15.45
N VAL A 77 11.11 5.98 -14.69
CA VAL A 77 11.86 7.16 -15.14
C VAL A 77 13.33 6.79 -15.39
N PHE A 78 13.99 6.09 -14.48
CA PHE A 78 15.38 5.65 -14.66
C PHE A 78 15.55 4.70 -15.85
N GLN A 79 14.65 3.73 -16.01
CA GLN A 79 14.64 2.82 -17.16
C GLN A 79 14.54 3.61 -18.48
N SER A 80 13.69 4.64 -18.53
CA SER A 80 13.52 5.49 -19.72
C SER A 80 14.72 6.39 -20.02
N LEU A 81 15.34 6.97 -18.99
CA LEU A 81 16.52 7.85 -19.10
C LEU A 81 17.75 7.09 -19.60
N LEU A 82 17.99 5.92 -19.02
CA LEU A 82 19.14 5.08 -19.32
C LEU A 82 18.90 4.19 -20.53
N ARG A 83 17.66 4.12 -21.02
CA ARG A 83 17.20 3.21 -22.09
C ARG A 83 17.64 1.78 -21.82
N ASN A 84 17.55 1.39 -20.55
CA ASN A 84 17.98 0.09 -20.05
C ASN A 84 16.94 -0.41 -19.07
N ASP A 85 16.18 -1.42 -19.48
CA ASP A 85 15.07 -2.00 -18.71
C ASP A 85 15.54 -2.68 -17.41
N LEU A 86 16.85 -2.92 -17.25
CA LEU A 86 17.48 -3.47 -16.04
C LEU A 86 17.99 -2.38 -15.08
N ALA A 87 17.99 -1.11 -15.49
CA ALA A 87 18.50 -0.05 -14.64
C ALA A 87 17.52 0.30 -13.52
N ALA A 88 18.02 0.34 -12.29
CA ALA A 88 17.28 0.76 -11.12
C ALA A 88 18.03 1.90 -10.42
N PRO A 89 17.35 2.81 -9.71
CA PRO A 89 17.99 3.92 -9.00
C PRO A 89 19.21 3.47 -8.15
N PHE A 90 19.11 2.30 -7.52
CA PHE A 90 20.14 1.73 -6.65
C PHE A 90 21.43 1.29 -7.38
N THR A 91 21.42 1.10 -8.71
CA THR A 91 22.62 0.68 -9.47
C THR A 91 23.58 1.84 -9.76
N LEU A 92 23.17 3.09 -9.52
CA LEU A 92 23.96 4.29 -9.81
C LEU A 92 24.64 4.89 -8.56
N GLY A 93 24.60 4.21 -7.41
CA GLY A 93 25.31 4.66 -6.20
C GLY A 93 24.68 5.84 -5.46
N VAL A 94 23.44 6.22 -5.78
CA VAL A 94 22.68 7.28 -5.09
C VAL A 94 22.08 6.85 -3.73
N SER A 95 22.28 5.59 -3.35
CA SER A 95 21.97 5.10 -2.01
C SER A 95 23.29 4.83 -1.29
N SER A 96 23.95 5.90 -0.84
CA SER A 96 25.09 5.90 0.08
C SER A 96 24.68 6.53 1.40
#